data_AF-A0A5D0WNB3-F1
#
_entry.id   AF-A0A5D0WNB3-F1
#
_cell.length_a   1.000
_cell.length_b   1.000
_cell.length_c   1.000
_cell.angle_alpha   90.00
_cell.angle_beta   90.00
_cell.angle_gamma   90.00
#
_symmetry.space_group_name_H-M   'P 1'
#
loop_
_entity.id
_entity.type
_entity.pdbx_description
1 polymer ?
#
loop_
_entity_poly.entity_id
_entity_poly.type
_entity_poly.pdbx_seq_one_letter_code
_entity_poly.pdbx_strand_id
1 'polypeptide(L)'
;MIITNKNGFVLPLVLVVVALMAAGAGYALTRGMAELQANVHNQDYQLSILTGKNALAILQAELEKDVNYSGTNGKQIDENGGFYEIRVFKTADHLRYVEVKSEYHDYQKNFSGAIELQPDLTARPGGQIIKFNWKMLGGV
;
A
#
# COMPACT_ATOMS: atom_id res chain seq x y z
N MET A 1 -11.01 31.05 68.93
CA MET A 1 -11.67 31.46 67.67
C MET A 1 -10.90 30.83 66.53
N ILE A 2 -11.36 29.70 65.99
CA ILE A 2 -10.69 29.04 64.87
C ILE A 2 -11.00 29.86 63.63
N ILE A 3 -10.00 30.62 63.17
CA ILE A 3 -10.09 31.37 61.92
C ILE A 3 -10.02 30.32 60.81
N THR A 4 -11.17 29.87 60.33
CA THR A 4 -11.28 28.95 59.19
C THR A 4 -10.78 29.68 57.95
N ASN A 5 -9.53 29.43 57.55
CA ASN A 5 -8.95 29.97 56.33
C ASN A 5 -9.64 29.34 55.10
N LYS A 6 -10.72 29.97 54.64
CA LYS A 6 -11.49 29.56 53.46
C LYS A 6 -10.71 29.74 52.13
N ASN A 7 -9.57 30.43 52.14
CA ASN A 7 -8.79 30.74 50.93
C ASN A 7 -7.60 29.79 50.71
N GLY A 8 -7.17 29.02 51.73
CA GLY A 8 -6.07 28.06 51.60
C GLY A 8 -6.41 26.80 50.78
N PHE A 9 -7.70 26.49 50.62
CA PHE A 9 -8.18 25.31 49.89
C PHE A 9 -8.40 25.56 48.39
N VAL A 10 -8.39 26.82 47.96
CA VAL A 10 -8.67 27.20 46.57
C VAL A 10 -7.48 26.88 45.66
N LEU A 11 -6.26 27.15 46.11
CA LEU A 11 -5.06 26.91 45.31
C LEU A 11 -4.82 25.41 45.01
N PRO A 12 -4.91 24.49 45.99
CA PRO A 12 -4.81 23.05 45.72
C PRO A 12 -5.94 22.54 44.82
N LEU A 13 -7.17 23.05 44.99
CA LEU A 13 -8.30 22.66 44.16
C LEU A 13 -8.11 23.09 42.69
N VAL A 14 -7.65 24.31 42.47
CA VAL A 14 -7.33 24.80 41.11
C VAL A 14 -6.23 23.96 40.48
N LEU A 15 -5.19 23.59 41.23
CA LEU A 15 -4.13 22.71 40.73
C LEU A 15 -4.64 21.32 40.37
N VAL A 16 -5.55 20.75 41.16
CA VAL A 16 -6.19 19.45 40.85
C VAL A 16 -7.04 19.56 39.58
N VAL A 17 -7.83 20.63 39.44
CA VAL A 17 -8.65 20.86 38.25
C VAL A 17 -7.77 21.03 37.00
N VAL A 18 -6.67 21.79 37.10
CA VAL A 18 -5.69 21.93 36.01
C VAL A 18 -5.02 20.60 35.68
N ALA A 19 -4.64 19.81 36.69
CA ALA A 19 -4.03 18.49 36.47
C ALA A 19 -5.00 17.54 35.77
N LEU A 20 -6.28 17.54 36.15
CA LEU A 20 -7.31 16.73 35.50
C LEU A 20 -7.57 17.18 34.06
N MET A 21 -7.62 18.48 33.80
CA MET A 21 -7.76 19.01 32.44
C MET A 21 -6.53 18.69 31.57
N ALA A 22 -5.32 18.82 32.11
CA ALA A 22 -4.08 18.49 31.41
C ALA A 22 -4.00 16.98 31.08
N ALA A 23 -4.37 16.13 32.03
CA ALA A 23 -4.44 14.68 31.82
C ALA A 23 -5.50 14.32 30.76
N GLY A 24 -6.69 14.95 30.81
CA GLY A 24 -7.74 14.75 29.82
C GLY A 24 -7.34 15.20 28.41
N ALA A 25 -6.71 16.36 28.29
CA ALA A 25 -6.18 16.88 27.03
C ALA A 25 -5.06 15.97 26.47
N GLY A 26 -4.14 15.53 27.33
CA GLY A 26 -3.08 14.58 26.95
C GLY A 26 -3.63 13.25 26.44
N TYR A 27 -4.67 12.71 27.09
CA TYR A 27 -5.34 11.50 26.64
C TYR A 27 -6.03 11.67 25.28
N ALA A 28 -6.75 12.78 25.07
CA ALA A 28 -7.41 13.07 23.81
C ALA A 28 -6.41 13.27 22.66
N LEU A 29 -5.31 13.97 22.91
CA LEU A 29 -4.22 14.15 21.93
C LEU A 29 -3.58 12.81 21.57
N THR A 30 -3.33 11.95 22.55
CA THR A 30 -2.74 10.62 22.32
C THR A 30 -3.66 9.75 21.45
N ARG A 31 -4.98 9.80 21.70
CA ARG A 31 -5.96 9.11 20.84
C ARG A 31 -5.99 9.68 19.42
N GLY A 32 -6.02 11.02 19.28
CA GLY A 32 -6.00 11.66 17.97
C GLY A 32 -4.75 11.31 17.16
N MET A 33 -3.58 11.22 17.81
CA MET A 33 -2.34 10.75 17.16
C MET A 33 -2.41 9.29 16.74
N ALA A 34 -3.00 8.41 17.56
CA ALA A 34 -3.17 7.01 17.21
C ALA A 34 -4.10 6.83 16.00
N GLU A 35 -5.19 7.59 15.92
CA GLU A 35 -6.10 7.60 14.77
C GLU A 35 -5.41 8.15 13.50
N LEU A 36 -4.63 9.22 13.64
CA LEU A 36 -3.87 9.78 12.52
C LEU A 36 -2.85 8.77 11.98
N GLN A 37 -2.13 8.09 12.87
CA GLN A 37 -1.16 7.07 12.51
C GLN A 37 -1.83 5.88 11.81
N ALA A 38 -2.99 5.42 12.30
CA ALA A 38 -3.76 4.37 11.65
C ALA A 38 -4.22 4.76 10.23
N ASN A 39 -4.62 6.02 10.04
CA ASN A 39 -5.00 6.53 8.72
C ASN A 39 -3.82 6.61 7.75
N VAL A 40 -2.65 7.08 8.22
CA VAL A 40 -1.40 7.08 7.43
C VAL A 40 -1.04 5.65 7.02
N HIS A 41 -1.08 4.70 7.96
CA HIS A 41 -0.78 3.30 7.67
C HIS A 41 -1.75 2.70 6.64
N ASN A 42 -3.05 3.00 6.76
CA ASN A 42 -4.05 2.56 5.79
C ASN A 42 -3.83 3.22 4.41
N GLN A 43 -3.41 4.48 4.37
CA GLN A 43 -3.08 5.17 3.13
C GLN A 43 -1.86 4.53 2.44
N ASP A 44 -0.78 4.29 3.18
CA ASP A 44 0.43 3.65 2.67
C ASP A 44 0.13 2.24 2.12
N TYR A 45 -0.71 1.48 2.83
CA TYR A 45 -1.20 0.19 2.37
C TYR A 45 -1.94 0.31 1.02
N GLN A 46 -2.85 1.27 0.89
CA GLN A 46 -3.59 1.49 -0.35
C GLN A 46 -2.67 1.92 -1.50
N LEU A 47 -1.65 2.73 -1.22
CA LEU A 47 -0.66 3.15 -2.21
C LEU A 47 0.19 1.98 -2.69
N SER A 48 0.62 1.07 -1.80
CA SER A 48 1.29 -0.18 -2.18
C SER A 48 0.46 -1.03 -3.14
N ILE A 49 -0.86 -1.10 -2.92
CA ILE A 49 -1.79 -1.81 -3.83
C ILE A 49 -1.92 -1.09 -5.17
N LEU A 50 -2.04 0.23 -5.15
CA LEU A 50 -2.17 1.04 -6.36
C LEU A 50 -0.93 0.90 -7.24
N THR A 51 0.27 0.96 -6.66
CA THR A 51 1.53 0.70 -7.35
C THR A 51 1.56 -0.69 -7.99
N GLY A 52 1.08 -1.73 -7.28
CA GLY A 52 0.96 -3.06 -7.85
C GLY A 52 -0.01 -3.14 -9.04
N LYS A 53 -1.16 -2.45 -8.96
CA LYS A 53 -2.12 -2.37 -10.07
C LYS A 53 -1.57 -1.61 -11.28
N ASN A 54 -0.87 -0.51 -11.05
CA ASN A 54 -0.20 0.25 -12.12
C ASN A 54 0.84 -0.61 -12.82
N ALA A 55 1.65 -1.36 -12.06
CA ALA A 55 2.63 -2.29 -12.61
C ALA A 55 1.98 -3.43 -13.43
N LEU A 56 0.81 -3.95 -13.01
CA LEU A 56 0.06 -4.93 -13.80
C LEU A 56 -0.44 -4.33 -15.13
N ALA A 57 -0.88 -3.08 -15.14
CA ALA A 57 -1.29 -2.39 -16.37
C ALA A 57 -0.10 -2.15 -17.32
N ILE A 58 1.07 -1.79 -16.78
CA ILE A 58 2.31 -1.67 -17.55
C ILE A 58 2.69 -3.02 -18.16
N LEU A 59 2.66 -4.09 -17.36
CA LEU A 59 2.93 -5.45 -17.83
C LEU A 59 1.96 -5.87 -18.95
N GLN A 60 0.67 -5.56 -18.82
CA GLN A 60 -0.30 -5.86 -19.87
C GLN A 60 0.07 -5.13 -21.17
N ALA A 61 0.32 -3.83 -21.10
CA ALA A 61 0.68 -3.01 -22.24
C ALA A 61 2.00 -3.46 -22.89
N GLU A 62 2.97 -3.93 -22.09
CA GLU A 62 4.26 -4.39 -22.60
C GLU A 62 4.17 -5.77 -23.25
N LEU A 63 3.35 -6.68 -22.70
CA LEU A 63 3.11 -7.99 -23.33
C LEU A 63 2.28 -7.91 -24.61
N GLU A 64 1.40 -6.91 -24.72
CA GLU A 64 0.69 -6.60 -25.96
C GLU A 64 1.63 -6.05 -27.04
N LYS A 65 2.73 -5.38 -26.67
CA LYS A 65 3.75 -4.89 -27.60
C LYS A 65 4.81 -5.95 -27.94
N ASP A 66 5.27 -6.68 -26.93
CA ASP A 66 6.30 -7.72 -27.03
C ASP A 66 5.88 -8.97 -26.24
N VAL A 67 5.56 -10.03 -26.99
CA VAL A 67 5.18 -11.34 -26.46
C VAL A 67 6.31 -12.05 -25.69
N ASN A 68 7.54 -11.61 -25.88
CA ASN A 68 8.74 -12.13 -25.21
C ASN A 68 9.21 -11.24 -24.05
N TYR A 69 8.41 -10.25 -23.64
CA TYR A 69 8.70 -9.44 -22.47
C TYR A 69 8.92 -10.33 -21.23
N SER A 70 10.07 -10.15 -20.57
CA SER A 70 10.50 -10.97 -19.42
C SER A 70 10.28 -10.28 -18.07
N GLY A 71 9.81 -9.03 -18.07
CA GLY A 71 9.59 -8.23 -16.88
C GLY A 71 10.53 -7.02 -16.78
N THR A 72 10.48 -6.36 -15.62
CA THR A 72 11.43 -5.29 -15.32
C THR A 72 12.72 -5.94 -14.84
N ASN A 73 13.86 -5.48 -15.35
CA ASN A 73 15.18 -5.97 -14.93
C ASN A 73 15.56 -5.40 -13.55
N GLY A 74 14.76 -5.73 -12.52
CA GLY A 74 14.85 -5.21 -11.16
C GLY A 74 13.74 -4.22 -10.79
N LYS A 75 13.93 -3.56 -9.63
CA LYS A 75 12.99 -2.59 -9.07
C LYS A 75 12.92 -1.32 -9.93
N GLN A 76 11.71 -0.90 -10.25
CA GLN A 76 11.38 0.35 -10.93
C GLN A 76 10.61 1.26 -9.97
N ILE A 77 10.75 2.58 -10.18
CA ILE A 77 10.04 3.58 -9.39
C ILE A 77 8.67 3.82 -10.02
N ASP A 78 7.63 3.81 -9.20
CA ASP A 78 6.27 4.21 -9.56
C ASP A 78 6.08 5.72 -9.37
N GLU A 79 5.20 6.33 -10.15
CA GLU A 79 4.93 7.78 -10.07
C GLU A 79 4.41 8.22 -8.70
N ASN A 80 3.78 7.28 -7.96
CA ASN A 80 3.26 7.52 -6.61
C ASN A 80 4.36 7.54 -5.52
N GLY A 81 5.63 7.28 -5.88
CA GLY A 81 6.76 7.20 -4.95
C GLY A 81 7.02 5.79 -4.40
N GLY A 82 6.28 4.78 -4.88
CA GLY A 82 6.50 3.37 -4.58
C GLY A 82 7.53 2.73 -5.51
N PHE A 83 7.80 1.45 -5.28
CA PHE A 83 8.59 0.61 -6.16
C PHE A 83 7.76 -0.57 -6.65
N TYR A 84 8.04 -1.01 -7.86
CA TYR A 84 7.51 -2.28 -8.36
C TYR A 84 8.59 -3.08 -9.09
N GLU A 85 8.42 -4.40 -9.10
CA GLU A 85 9.24 -5.33 -9.87
C GLU A 85 8.32 -6.31 -10.56
N ILE A 86 8.47 -6.45 -11.87
CA ILE A 86 7.67 -7.34 -12.71
C ILE A 86 8.58 -8.48 -13.16
N ARG A 87 8.11 -9.71 -13.04
CA ARG A 87 8.77 -10.91 -13.58
C ARG A 87 7.78 -11.70 -14.41
N VAL A 88 8.18 -12.05 -15.62
CA VAL A 88 7.36 -12.84 -16.54
C VAL A 88 8.09 -14.13 -16.87
N PHE A 89 7.41 -15.25 -16.67
CA PHE A 89 7.90 -16.59 -16.96
C PHE A 89 7.11 -17.20 -18.10
N LYS A 90 7.81 -17.67 -19.14
CA LYS A 90 7.20 -18.40 -20.25
C LYS A 90 6.95 -19.84 -19.81
N THR A 91 5.70 -20.19 -19.57
CA THR A 91 5.29 -21.56 -19.18
C THR A 91 4.96 -22.42 -20.39
N ALA A 92 4.35 -21.83 -21.42
CA ALA A 92 4.05 -22.45 -22.70
C ALA A 92 4.06 -21.40 -23.81
N ASP A 93 3.90 -21.77 -25.09
CA ASP A 93 3.91 -20.80 -26.18
C ASP A 93 2.81 -19.73 -26.05
N HIS A 94 1.62 -20.13 -25.62
CA HIS A 94 0.46 -19.27 -25.40
C HIS A 94 0.23 -18.89 -23.92
N LEU A 95 1.07 -19.35 -22.99
CA LEU A 95 0.88 -19.11 -21.55
C LEU A 95 2.08 -18.39 -20.94
N ARG A 96 1.81 -17.29 -20.23
CA ARG A 96 2.79 -16.58 -19.41
C ARG A 96 2.34 -16.58 -17.96
N TYR A 97 3.24 -16.94 -17.06
CA TYR A 97 3.04 -16.71 -15.63
C TYR A 97 3.72 -15.40 -15.25
N VAL A 98 3.05 -14.59 -14.43
CA VAL A 98 3.53 -13.26 -14.07
C VAL A 98 3.55 -13.10 -12.56
N GLU A 99 4.60 -12.46 -12.07
CA GLU A 99 4.73 -12.03 -10.69
C GLU A 99 5.01 -10.53 -10.68
N VAL A 100 4.28 -9.79 -9.87
CA VAL A 100 4.48 -8.36 -9.67
C VAL A 100 4.64 -8.12 -8.18
N LYS A 101 5.78 -7.58 -7.78
CA LYS A 101 6.02 -7.13 -6.42
C LYS A 101 5.83 -5.62 -6.38
N SER A 102 5.10 -5.13 -5.40
CA SER A 102 4.99 -3.70 -5.09
C SER A 102 5.45 -3.43 -3.67
N GLU A 103 6.06 -2.27 -3.49
CA GLU A 103 6.65 -1.83 -2.23
C GLU A 103 6.36 -0.34 -2.05
N TYR A 104 5.82 0.02 -0.89
CA TYR A 104 5.57 1.41 -0.51
C TYR A 104 5.82 1.56 0.99
N HIS A 105 6.84 2.32 1.36
CA HIS A 105 7.34 2.38 2.74
C HIS A 105 7.52 0.97 3.35
N ASP A 106 6.85 0.68 4.46
CA ASP A 106 6.94 -0.60 5.16
C ASP A 106 6.04 -1.69 4.53
N TYR A 107 5.24 -1.37 3.52
CA TYR A 107 4.28 -2.28 2.92
C TYR A 107 4.79 -2.94 1.65
N GLN A 108 4.90 -4.25 1.69
CA GLN A 108 5.14 -5.07 0.51
C GLN A 108 3.89 -5.85 0.12
N LYS A 109 3.58 -5.90 -1.17
CA LYS A 109 2.54 -6.79 -1.72
C LYS A 109 3.06 -7.50 -2.95
N ASN A 110 2.64 -8.76 -3.07
CA ASN A 110 2.97 -9.58 -4.23
C ASN A 110 1.68 -9.91 -4.96
N PHE A 111 1.70 -9.84 -6.27
CA PHE A 111 0.62 -10.22 -7.15
C PHE A 111 1.15 -11.30 -8.07
N SER A 112 0.33 -12.31 -8.34
CA SER A 112 0.67 -13.32 -9.32
C SER A 112 -0.49 -13.55 -10.26
N GLY A 113 -0.20 -13.96 -11.49
CA GLY A 113 -1.24 -14.23 -12.46
C GLY A 113 -0.79 -15.11 -13.59
N ALA A 114 -1.77 -15.61 -14.33
CA ALA A 114 -1.55 -16.29 -15.60
C ALA A 114 -2.19 -15.48 -16.72
N ILE A 115 -1.43 -15.32 -17.80
CA ILE A 115 -1.85 -14.64 -19.02
C ILE A 115 -1.90 -15.68 -20.13
N GLU A 116 -3.06 -15.75 -20.76
CA GLU A 116 -3.26 -16.55 -21.95
C GLU A 116 -3.23 -15.63 -23.17
N LEU A 117 -2.29 -15.90 -24.07
CA LEU A 117 -2.05 -15.17 -25.31
C LEU A 117 -2.71 -15.90 -26.47
N GLN A 118 -3.25 -15.16 -27.42
CA GLN A 118 -3.83 -15.76 -28.61
C GLN A 118 -2.74 -16.45 -29.46
N PRO A 119 -2.91 -17.73 -29.82
CA PRO A 119 -1.89 -18.48 -30.56
C PRO A 119 -1.75 -18.06 -32.04
N ASP A 120 -2.62 -17.18 -32.54
CA ASP A 120 -2.65 -16.82 -33.96
C ASP A 120 -1.76 -15.60 -34.26
N LEU A 121 -0.49 -15.89 -34.57
CA LEU A 121 0.56 -14.93 -34.91
C LEU A 121 0.42 -14.32 -36.32
N THR A 122 -0.69 -14.54 -37.04
CA THR A 122 -0.84 -14.08 -38.43
C THR A 122 -1.33 -12.65 -38.60
N ALA A 123 -1.81 -11.97 -37.54
CA ALA A 123 -2.45 -10.66 -37.69
C ALA A 123 -1.68 -9.46 -37.13
N ARG A 124 -0.87 -9.61 -36.06
CA ARG A 124 -0.07 -8.51 -35.46
C ARG A 124 1.15 -9.04 -34.71
N PRO A 125 2.29 -8.32 -34.69
CA PRO A 125 3.46 -8.69 -33.88
C PRO A 125 3.24 -8.57 -32.36
N GLY A 126 2.04 -8.18 -31.92
CA GLY A 126 1.63 -8.08 -30.53
C GLY A 126 0.69 -9.20 -30.12
N GLY A 127 0.95 -9.84 -28.98
CA GLY A 127 0.12 -10.92 -28.46
C GLY A 127 -1.16 -10.36 -27.85
N GLN A 128 -2.31 -10.64 -28.46
CA GLN A 128 -3.59 -10.26 -27.88
C GLN A 128 -3.83 -11.10 -26.61
N ILE A 129 -3.97 -10.42 -25.47
CA ILE A 129 -4.26 -11.05 -24.19
C ILE A 129 -5.73 -11.46 -24.16
N ILE A 130 -5.98 -12.78 -24.14
CA ILE A 130 -7.35 -13.34 -24.10
C ILE A 130 -7.88 -13.33 -22.68
N LYS A 131 -7.01 -13.65 -21.71
CA LYS A 131 -7.40 -13.79 -20.31
C LYS A 131 -6.28 -13.37 -19.39
N PHE A 132 -6.61 -12.50 -18.44
CA PHE A 132 -5.73 -12.05 -17.39
C PHE A 132 -6.31 -12.38 -16.02
N ASN A 133 -5.88 -13.50 -15.45
CA ASN A 133 -6.26 -13.89 -14.09
C ASN A 133 -5.13 -13.53 -13.14
N TRP A 134 -5.36 -12.54 -12.29
CA TRP A 134 -4.41 -12.15 -11.25
C TRP A 134 -5.00 -12.38 -9.85
N LYS A 135 -4.13 -12.66 -8.90
CA LYS A 135 -4.43 -12.82 -7.49
C LYS A 135 -3.41 -12.03 -6.68
N MET A 136 -3.92 -11.25 -5.73
CA MET A 136 -3.09 -10.70 -4.68
C MET A 136 -2.66 -11.85 -3.77
N LEU A 137 -1.36 -12.04 -3.65
CA LEU A 137 -0.75 -12.87 -2.62
C LEU A 137 -0.56 -11.97 -1.40
N GLY A 138 -1.03 -12.43 -0.24
CA GLY A 138 -0.84 -11.70 1.01
C GLY A 138 0.64 -11.34 1.17
N GLY A 139 0.94 -10.07 1.38
CA GLY A 139 2.26 -9.60 1.77
C GLY A 139 2.31 -9.40 3.28
N VAL A 140 3.37 -9.92 3.90
CA VAL A 140 3.71 -9.70 5.33
C VAL A 140 4.00 -8.22 5.54
#